data_AF-A0AAN7XFN5-F1
#
_entry.id   AF-A0AAN7XFN5-F1
#
_cell.length_a   1.000
_cell.length_b   1.000
_cell.length_c   1.000
_cell.angle_alpha   90.00
_cell.angle_beta   90.00
_cell.angle_gamma   90.00
#
_symmetry.space_group_name_H-M   'P 1'
#
loop_
_entity.id
_entity.type
_entity.pdbx_description
1 polymer ?
#
loop_
_entity_poly.entity_id
_entity_poly.type
_entity_poly.pdbx_seq_one_letter_code
_entity_poly.pdbx_strand_id
1 'polypeptide(L)'
;MVHRDKEHLRAPQVRRFSSSSSSSSSGMISDICTVYSKNPDTLRSLLLNDRVVNWRGGLIFRGIPSSHYPLIKELASVSGLDITEHGGYKCFIHHSPEHVDLHEKLLPLPISILEKSHAELVDTHLPYGGSQESLDHVRACIRHLPNHCVSAEKGRPVSWMLSDELCELRMPYTFPQYR
;
A
#
# COMPACT_ATOMS: atom_id res chain seq x y z
N MET A 1 -30.26 -27.74 8.50
CA MET A 1 -29.26 -27.41 9.54
C MET A 1 -27.90 -27.58 8.88
N VAL A 2 -27.28 -26.56 8.31
CA VAL A 2 -26.65 -25.42 8.99
C VAL A 2 -26.86 -24.14 8.17
N HIS A 3 -27.30 -23.09 8.83
CA HIS A 3 -27.46 -21.75 8.24
C HIS A 3 -26.10 -21.16 7.86
N ARG A 4 -25.99 -20.65 6.62
CA ARG A 4 -24.92 -19.72 6.23
C ARG A 4 -25.37 -18.32 6.59
N ASP A 5 -24.81 -17.76 7.65
CA ASP A 5 -24.93 -16.33 7.93
C ASP A 5 -24.20 -15.53 6.86
N LYS A 6 -24.95 -14.62 6.23
CA LYS A 6 -24.45 -13.58 5.35
C LYS A 6 -23.96 -12.42 6.20
N GLU A 7 -22.73 -12.50 6.70
CA GLU A 7 -22.05 -11.34 7.27
C GLU A 7 -21.78 -10.31 6.17
N HIS A 8 -22.50 -9.19 6.24
CA HIS A 8 -22.28 -8.01 5.41
C HIS A 8 -20.93 -7.38 5.79
N LEU A 9 -19.90 -7.61 4.99
CA LEU A 9 -18.62 -6.92 5.09
C LEU A 9 -18.83 -5.42 4.76
N ARG A 10 -19.08 -4.62 5.81
CA ARG A 10 -18.98 -3.16 5.76
C ARG A 10 -17.54 -2.78 5.41
N ALA A 11 -17.36 -2.00 4.35
CA ALA A 11 -16.09 -1.37 4.04
C ALA A 11 -15.64 -0.49 5.23
N PRO A 12 -14.39 -0.60 5.73
CA PRO A 12 -13.90 0.30 6.76
C PRO A 12 -13.70 1.69 6.16
N GLN A 13 -14.26 2.68 6.85
CA GLN A 13 -14.22 4.09 6.49
C GLN A 13 -12.82 4.68 6.69
N VAL A 14 -12.41 5.52 5.74
CA VAL A 14 -11.16 6.28 5.71
C VAL A 14 -11.10 7.27 6.88
N ARG A 15 -10.03 7.25 7.69
CA ARG A 15 -9.75 8.33 8.67
C ARG A 15 -8.25 8.61 8.83
N ARG A 16 -7.93 9.90 8.86
CA ARG A 16 -6.62 10.54 8.92
C ARG A 16 -6.05 10.63 10.34
N PHE A 17 -4.73 10.72 10.41
CA PHE A 17 -3.93 11.01 11.62
C PHE A 17 -3.96 12.51 11.98
N SER A 18 -4.06 12.83 13.28
CA SER A 18 -3.76 14.16 13.81
C SER A 18 -3.48 14.11 15.31
N SER A 19 -2.48 14.86 15.78
CA SER A 19 -2.27 15.15 17.20
C SER A 19 -3.29 16.17 17.70
N SER A 20 -3.80 16.01 18.93
CA SER A 20 -4.61 17.02 19.61
C SER A 20 -3.73 18.19 20.09
N SER A 21 -3.42 19.10 19.17
CA SER A 21 -3.23 20.53 19.41
C SER A 21 -3.37 21.25 18.08
N SER A 22 -4.39 22.10 17.97
CA SER A 22 -4.69 23.04 16.87
C SER A 22 -4.25 22.63 15.46
N SER A 23 -5.19 22.01 14.74
CA SER A 23 -5.38 22.12 13.29
C SER A 23 -4.13 22.35 12.41
N SER A 24 -3.52 21.27 11.96
CA SER A 24 -3.05 21.17 10.58
C SER A 24 -3.03 19.71 10.16
N SER A 25 -4.09 19.27 9.49
CA SER A 25 -4.09 18.04 8.70
C SER A 25 -3.10 18.21 7.56
N SER A 26 -1.82 17.89 7.77
CA SER A 26 -0.82 17.89 6.71
C SER A 26 -0.66 16.46 6.20
N GLY A 27 -0.99 16.26 4.93
CA GLY A 27 -0.93 14.98 4.22
C GLY A 27 0.48 14.52 3.91
N MET A 28 1.43 14.61 4.86
CA MET A 28 2.77 14.08 4.61
C MET A 28 2.69 12.56 4.40
N ILE A 29 3.17 12.11 3.25
CA ILE A 29 3.59 10.71 3.09
C ILE A 29 4.72 10.51 4.09
N SER A 30 4.44 9.77 5.15
CA SER A 30 5.45 9.35 6.11
C SER A 30 6.57 8.59 5.40
N ASP A 31 7.81 8.81 5.82
CA ASP A 31 8.95 8.10 5.24
C ASP A 31 8.80 6.60 5.47
N ILE A 32 9.15 5.82 4.45
CA ILE A 32 9.06 4.37 4.50
C ILE A 32 10.38 3.81 5.00
N CYS A 33 10.31 3.03 6.07
CA CYS A 33 11.45 2.31 6.61
C CYS A 33 11.28 0.80 6.36
N THR A 34 12.18 0.23 5.56
CA THR A 34 12.32 -1.21 5.40
C THR A 34 13.66 -1.65 5.97
N VAL A 35 13.64 -2.66 6.84
CA VAL A 35 14.82 -3.14 7.56
C VAL A 35 14.77 -4.66 7.69
N TYR A 36 15.93 -5.30 7.56
CA TYR A 36 16.08 -6.73 7.77
C TYR A 36 17.39 -7.05 8.49
N SER A 37 17.33 -7.92 9.50
CA SER A 37 18.50 -8.55 10.08
C SER A 37 18.14 -9.92 10.64
N LYS A 38 19.04 -10.90 10.48
CA LYS A 38 18.93 -12.20 11.14
C LYS A 38 19.39 -12.17 12.60
N ASN A 39 20.20 -11.19 12.97
CA ASN A 39 20.70 -11.00 14.33
C ASN A 39 19.88 -9.90 15.04
N PRO A 40 19.21 -10.22 16.17
CA PRO A 40 18.37 -9.27 16.90
C PRO A 40 19.15 -8.10 17.51
N ASP A 41 20.40 -8.32 17.95
CA ASP A 41 21.24 -7.26 18.52
C ASP A 41 21.67 -6.25 17.45
N THR A 42 21.99 -6.74 16.25
CA THR A 42 22.27 -5.89 15.09
C THR A 42 21.02 -5.10 14.69
N LEU A 43 19.84 -5.72 14.68
CA LEU A 43 18.58 -5.04 14.38
C LEU A 43 18.32 -3.92 15.39
N ARG A 44 18.46 -4.21 16.68
CA ARG A 44 18.28 -3.22 17.75
C ARG A 44 19.27 -2.06 17.61
N SER A 45 20.53 -2.36 17.36
CA SER A 45 21.57 -1.34 17.20
C SER A 45 21.29 -0.42 16.01
N LEU A 46 20.80 -0.97 14.89
CA LEU A 46 20.42 -0.19 13.71
C LEU A 46 19.19 0.68 13.98
N LEU A 47 18.16 0.14 14.63
CA LEU A 47 16.95 0.88 14.98
C LEU A 47 17.19 1.98 16.02
N LEU A 48 18.16 1.82 16.93
CA LEU A 48 18.53 2.85 17.90
C LEU A 48 19.43 3.96 17.32
N ASN A 49 19.99 3.75 16.13
CA ASN A 49 20.85 4.73 15.49
C ASN A 49 20.01 5.83 14.84
N ASP A 50 19.99 7.00 15.45
CA ASP A 50 19.27 8.21 15.03
C ASP A 50 19.77 8.78 13.69
N ARG A 51 20.96 8.39 13.24
CA ARG A 51 21.44 8.70 11.87
C ARG A 51 20.85 7.78 10.80
N VAL A 52 20.25 6.65 11.21
CA VAL A 52 19.64 5.65 10.31
C VAL A 52 18.12 5.73 10.36
N VAL A 53 17.55 5.75 11.56
CA VAL A 53 16.10 5.79 11.77
C VAL A 53 15.72 7.06 12.52
N ASN A 54 15.06 7.96 11.82
CA ASN A 54 14.53 9.18 12.42
C ASN A 54 13.14 8.94 13.01
N TRP A 55 13.10 8.42 14.23
CA TRP A 55 11.87 8.19 15.00
C TRP A 55 11.05 9.46 15.29
N ARG A 56 11.66 10.65 15.16
CA ARG A 56 10.96 11.93 15.38
C ARG A 56 10.11 12.35 14.18
N GLY A 57 10.45 11.86 12.99
CA GLY A 57 9.61 11.98 11.81
C GLY A 57 8.52 10.91 11.84
N GLY A 58 7.36 11.19 11.25
CA GLY A 58 6.38 10.12 11.01
C GLY A 58 7.00 9.06 10.10
N LEU A 59 7.09 7.82 10.58
CA LEU A 59 7.66 6.68 9.84
C LEU A 59 6.60 5.59 9.64
N ILE A 60 6.65 4.92 8.50
CA ILE A 60 5.91 3.67 8.27
C ILE A 60 6.91 2.55 8.03
N PHE A 61 6.89 1.56 8.93
CA PHE A 61 7.61 0.31 8.69
C PHE A 61 6.83 -0.55 7.69
N ARG A 62 7.43 -0.83 6.53
CA ARG A 62 6.83 -1.65 5.45
C ARG A 62 7.79 -2.71 4.97
N GLY A 63 7.25 -3.83 4.48
CA GLY A 63 8.06 -4.94 3.96
C GLY A 63 8.95 -5.62 5.01
N ILE A 64 8.63 -5.48 6.31
CA ILE A 64 9.44 -6.06 7.38
C ILE A 64 8.92 -7.44 7.80
N PRO A 65 9.79 -8.36 8.25
CA PRO A 65 9.37 -9.63 8.81
C PRO A 65 8.54 -9.44 10.08
N SER A 66 7.50 -10.26 10.28
CA SER A 66 6.68 -10.24 11.49
C SER A 66 7.48 -10.48 12.77
N SER A 67 8.62 -11.19 12.69
CA SER A 67 9.53 -11.40 13.81
C SER A 67 10.21 -10.12 14.32
N HIS A 68 10.31 -9.08 13.49
CA HIS A 68 10.94 -7.79 13.87
C HIS A 68 9.96 -6.89 14.64
N TYR A 69 8.67 -7.22 14.59
CA TYR A 69 7.60 -6.38 15.10
C TYR A 69 7.63 -6.12 16.61
N PRO A 70 7.87 -7.13 17.49
CA PRO A 70 7.92 -6.89 18.93
C PRO A 70 8.99 -5.87 19.33
N LEU A 71 10.17 -5.93 18.69
CA LEU A 71 11.26 -5.00 18.97
C LEU A 71 10.94 -3.58 18.50
N ILE A 72 10.38 -3.42 17.29
CA ILE A 72 9.97 -2.11 16.77
C ILE A 72 8.93 -1.47 17.70
N LYS A 73 7.98 -2.28 18.19
CA LYS A 73 6.98 -1.84 19.18
C LYS A 73 7.61 -1.39 20.49
N GLU A 74 8.50 -2.20 21.04
CA GLU A 74 9.23 -1.87 22.27
C GLU A 74 9.95 -0.51 22.13
N LEU A 75 10.72 -0.33 21.05
CA LEU A 75 11.49 0.90 20.82
C LEU A 75 10.62 2.13 20.60
N ALA A 76 9.51 1.99 19.89
CA ALA A 76 8.53 3.07 19.72
C ALA A 76 7.88 3.45 21.06
N SER A 77 7.47 2.47 21.87
CA SER A 77 6.89 2.71 23.21
C SER A 77 7.88 3.39 24.16
N VAL A 78 9.13 2.96 24.20
CA VAL A 78 10.19 3.60 25.01
C VAL A 78 10.44 5.05 24.55
N SER A 79 10.27 5.32 23.26
CA SER A 79 10.42 6.66 22.68
C SER A 79 9.19 7.54 22.86
N GLY A 80 8.13 7.05 23.52
CA GLY A 80 6.88 7.79 23.74
C GLY A 80 6.08 8.04 22.46
N LEU A 81 6.25 7.19 21.44
CA LEU A 81 5.55 7.30 20.16
C LEU A 81 4.29 6.45 20.15
N ASP A 82 3.21 7.03 19.63
CA ASP A 82 1.98 6.30 19.35
C ASP A 82 2.17 5.39 18.13
N ILE A 83 1.77 4.12 18.27
CA ILE A 83 1.85 3.13 17.20
C ILE A 83 0.46 2.93 16.62
N THR A 84 0.33 3.16 15.32
CA THR A 84 -0.85 2.72 14.57
C THR A 84 -0.53 1.44 13.81
N GLU A 85 -1.30 0.40 14.05
CA GLU A 85 -1.18 -0.87 13.34
C GLU A 85 -2.08 -0.85 12.11
N HIS A 86 -1.47 -0.93 10.93
CA HIS A 86 -2.21 -1.25 9.72
C HIS A 86 -2.34 -2.77 9.66
N GLY A 87 -3.58 -3.27 9.52
CA GLY A 87 -3.88 -4.71 9.50
C GLY A 87 -2.96 -5.49 8.55
N GLY A 88 -2.60 -6.71 8.96
CA GLY A 88 -1.53 -7.50 8.35
C GLY A 88 -1.65 -7.63 6.83
N TYR A 89 -0.67 -7.07 6.11
CA TYR A 89 -0.49 -7.34 4.70
C TYR A 89 -0.09 -8.81 4.53
N LYS A 90 -0.87 -9.56 3.74
CA LYS A 90 -0.43 -10.86 3.23
C LYS A 90 0.31 -10.63 1.93
N CYS A 91 1.64 -10.79 1.97
CA CYS A 91 2.44 -10.81 0.76
C CYS A 91 2.25 -12.18 0.09
N PHE A 92 1.85 -12.17 -1.18
CA PHE A 92 1.79 -13.37 -2.01
C PHE A 92 2.97 -13.34 -2.96
N ILE A 93 3.80 -14.38 -2.91
CA ILE A 93 4.97 -14.52 -3.78
C ILE A 93 4.64 -15.60 -4.80
N HIS A 94 4.62 -15.21 -6.08
CA HIS A 94 4.48 -16.15 -7.17
C HIS A 94 5.86 -16.64 -7.60
N HIS A 95 6.23 -17.87 -7.21
CA HIS A 95 7.58 -18.39 -7.43
C HIS A 95 7.86 -18.84 -8.87
N SER A 96 6.83 -18.99 -9.71
CA SER A 96 6.95 -19.56 -11.07
C SER A 96 6.05 -18.87 -12.09
N PRO A 97 6.19 -17.54 -12.31
CA PRO A 97 5.31 -16.76 -13.19
C PRO A 97 5.22 -17.29 -14.63
N GLU A 98 6.25 -18.01 -15.09
CA GLU A 98 6.29 -18.65 -16.41
C GLU A 98 5.31 -19.83 -16.57
N HIS A 99 4.79 -20.37 -15.47
CA HIS A 99 3.82 -21.48 -15.46
C HIS A 99 2.38 -21.02 -15.24
N VAL A 100 2.11 -19.71 -15.31
CA VAL A 100 0.74 -19.19 -15.18
C VAL A 100 -0.06 -19.59 -16.42
N ASP A 101 -0.99 -20.52 -16.23
CA ASP A 101 -1.97 -20.88 -17.25
C ASP A 101 -2.91 -19.69 -17.48
N LEU A 102 -2.67 -18.96 -18.56
CA LEU A 102 -3.53 -17.88 -19.02
C LEU A 102 -4.80 -18.51 -19.63
N HIS A 103 -5.66 -19.08 -18.79
CA HIS A 103 -6.93 -19.61 -19.25
C HIS A 103 -7.75 -18.46 -19.86
N GLU A 104 -7.83 -18.45 -21.20
CA GLU A 104 -8.31 -17.40 -22.09
C GLU A 104 -9.83 -17.13 -22.02
N LYS A 105 -10.43 -17.03 -20.83
CA LYS A 105 -11.67 -16.27 -20.68
C LYS A 105 -11.32 -14.78 -20.57
N LEU A 106 -10.52 -14.30 -21.50
CA LEU A 106 -10.26 -12.89 -21.67
C LEU A 106 -11.59 -12.27 -22.09
N LEU A 107 -12.14 -11.40 -21.25
CA LEU A 107 -13.07 -10.40 -21.76
C LEU A 107 -12.37 -9.72 -22.95
N PRO A 108 -13.05 -9.43 -24.07
CA PRO A 108 -12.45 -8.80 -25.25
C PRO A 108 -12.09 -7.32 -25.00
N LEU A 109 -11.65 -7.00 -23.80
CA LEU A 109 -11.26 -5.69 -23.34
C LEU A 109 -9.75 -5.54 -23.52
N PRO A 110 -9.29 -4.45 -24.15
CA PRO A 110 -7.87 -4.22 -24.37
C PRO A 110 -7.13 -4.02 -23.04
N ILE A 111 -5.96 -4.65 -22.95
CA ILE A 111 -4.97 -4.40 -21.91
C ILE A 111 -4.02 -3.30 -22.39
N SER A 112 -3.75 -2.32 -21.55
CA SER A 112 -2.83 -1.23 -21.81
C SER A 112 -2.08 -0.84 -20.53
N ILE A 113 -1.28 0.23 -20.61
CA ILE A 113 -0.66 0.87 -19.45
C ILE A 113 -1.48 2.09 -19.01
N LEU A 114 -1.35 2.48 -17.75
CA LEU A 114 -1.87 3.74 -17.28
C LEU A 114 -0.99 4.89 -17.80
N GLU A 115 -1.63 5.98 -18.22
CA GLU A 115 -0.97 7.23 -18.54
C GLU A 115 -1.07 8.20 -17.36
N LYS A 116 -0.22 9.23 -17.35
CA LYS A 116 -0.22 10.25 -16.30
C LYS A 116 -1.60 10.92 -16.12
N SER A 117 -2.38 11.04 -17.19
CA SER A 117 -3.76 11.55 -17.19
C SER A 117 -4.72 10.71 -16.34
N HIS A 118 -4.41 9.43 -16.10
CA HIS A 118 -5.22 8.52 -15.28
C HIS A 118 -4.92 8.60 -13.78
N ALA A 119 -3.94 9.41 -13.35
CA ALA A 119 -3.51 9.44 -11.95
C ALA A 119 -4.63 9.85 -10.98
N GLU A 120 -5.45 10.84 -11.33
CA GLU A 120 -6.58 11.28 -10.49
C GLU A 120 -7.64 10.20 -10.33
N LEU A 121 -7.89 9.43 -11.40
CA LEU A 121 -8.81 8.30 -11.36
C LEU A 121 -8.32 7.25 -10.38
N VAL A 122 -7.04 6.89 -10.45
CA VAL A 122 -6.42 5.90 -9.56
C VAL A 122 -6.44 6.40 -8.12
N ASP A 123 -5.97 7.62 -7.87
CA ASP A 123 -5.88 8.23 -6.55
C ASP A 123 -7.25 8.27 -5.84
N THR A 124 -8.31 8.67 -6.55
CA THR A 124 -9.68 8.73 -5.99
C THR A 124 -10.19 7.37 -5.48
N HIS A 125 -9.66 6.26 -6.00
CA HIS A 125 -10.07 4.91 -5.61
C HIS A 125 -9.10 4.24 -4.61
N LEU A 126 -8.05 4.94 -4.18
CA LEU A 126 -7.18 4.47 -3.12
C LEU A 126 -7.83 4.68 -1.75
N PRO A 127 -7.68 3.74 -0.80
CA PRO A 127 -8.17 3.92 0.58
C PRO A 127 -7.57 5.15 1.29
N TYR A 128 -6.44 5.65 0.82
CA TYR A 128 -5.70 6.79 1.38
C TYR A 128 -5.50 7.93 0.38
N GLY A 129 -6.21 7.90 -0.76
CA GLY A 129 -6.11 8.93 -1.79
C GLY A 129 -6.86 10.22 -1.44
N GLY A 130 -6.83 11.17 -2.37
CA GLY A 130 -7.50 12.47 -2.27
C GLY A 130 -6.63 13.59 -1.67
N SER A 131 -5.33 13.38 -1.52
CA SER A 131 -4.37 14.43 -1.15
C SER A 131 -3.44 14.76 -2.31
N GLN A 132 -2.78 15.93 -2.26
CA GLN A 132 -1.82 16.30 -3.30
C GLN A 132 -0.62 15.34 -3.28
N GLU A 133 -0.20 14.92 -2.09
CA GLU A 133 0.90 14.00 -1.87
C GLU A 133 0.57 12.60 -2.40
N SER A 134 -0.63 12.07 -2.13
CA SER A 134 -1.06 10.77 -2.67
C SER A 134 -1.16 10.80 -4.20
N LEU A 135 -1.66 11.89 -4.78
CA LEU A 135 -1.73 12.07 -6.22
C LEU A 135 -0.34 12.13 -6.86
N ASP A 136 0.61 12.84 -6.25
CA ASP A 136 1.97 12.94 -6.75
C ASP A 136 2.72 11.61 -6.64
N HIS A 137 2.46 10.84 -5.58
CA HIS A 137 2.93 9.47 -5.45
C HIS A 137 2.38 8.58 -6.58
N VAL A 138 1.07 8.59 -6.83
CA VAL A 138 0.45 7.84 -7.93
C VAL A 138 1.03 8.24 -9.29
N ARG A 139 1.25 9.54 -9.54
CA ARG A 139 1.89 10.03 -10.76
C ARG A 139 3.31 9.49 -10.91
N ALA A 140 4.08 9.44 -9.82
CA ALA A 140 5.43 8.89 -9.83
C ALA A 140 5.40 7.39 -10.15
N CYS A 141 4.50 6.62 -9.52
CA CYS A 141 4.34 5.19 -9.77
C CYS A 141 3.94 4.90 -11.22
N ILE A 142 2.92 5.59 -11.75
CA ILE A 142 2.49 5.43 -13.15
C ILE A 142 3.64 5.73 -14.14
N ARG A 143 4.45 6.75 -13.85
CA ARG A 143 5.51 7.20 -14.76
C ARG A 143 6.73 6.29 -14.74
N HIS A 144 7.09 5.75 -13.58
CA HIS A 144 8.39 5.15 -13.36
C HIS A 144 8.36 3.65 -13.04
N LEU A 145 7.20 3.10 -12.69
CA LEU A 145 7.06 1.73 -12.23
C LEU A 145 6.11 0.92 -13.11
N PRO A 146 6.27 -0.42 -13.15
CA PRO A 146 5.37 -1.30 -13.87
C PRO A 146 3.91 -1.10 -13.45
N ASN A 147 3.03 -1.01 -14.44
CA ASN A 147 1.60 -0.90 -14.21
C ASN A 147 0.85 -1.45 -15.43
N HIS A 148 -0.38 -1.91 -15.20
CA HIS A 148 -1.25 -2.40 -16.24
C HIS A 148 -2.68 -1.99 -15.94
N CYS A 149 -3.47 -1.77 -17.00
CA CYS A 149 -4.89 -1.56 -16.89
C CYS A 149 -5.66 -2.30 -18.00
N VAL A 150 -6.91 -2.58 -17.71
CA VAL A 150 -7.91 -3.01 -18.68
C VAL A 150 -8.79 -1.81 -18.97
N SER A 151 -9.00 -1.52 -20.24
CA SER A 151 -9.81 -0.38 -20.66
C SER A 151 -11.14 -0.82 -21.25
N ALA A 152 -12.20 -0.04 -21.01
CA ALA A 152 -13.47 -0.20 -21.69
C ALA A 152 -13.48 0.52 -23.04
N GLU A 153 -14.62 0.45 -23.73
CA GLU A 153 -14.87 1.24 -24.93
C GLU A 153 -14.58 2.72 -24.66
N LYS A 154 -13.88 3.39 -25.60
CA LYS A 154 -13.34 4.77 -25.48
C LYS A 154 -12.03 4.93 -24.67
N GLY A 155 -11.33 3.84 -24.32
CA GLY A 155 -9.97 3.91 -23.77
C GLY A 155 -9.90 4.33 -22.30
N ARG A 156 -11.02 4.34 -21.59
CA ARG A 156 -11.06 4.63 -20.15
C ARG A 156 -10.65 3.39 -19.34
N PRO A 157 -9.67 3.48 -18.42
CA PRO A 157 -9.33 2.39 -17.52
C PRO A 157 -10.53 1.99 -16.64
N VAL A 158 -10.80 0.68 -16.57
CA VAL A 158 -11.90 0.10 -15.76
C VAL A 158 -11.42 -0.94 -14.74
N SER A 159 -10.22 -1.47 -14.94
CA SER A 159 -9.48 -2.25 -13.95
C SER A 159 -8.00 -1.91 -14.06
N TRP A 160 -7.28 -1.89 -12.95
CA TRP A 160 -5.84 -1.61 -12.96
C TRP A 160 -5.13 -2.21 -11.76
N MET A 161 -3.80 -2.26 -11.89
CA MET A 161 -2.86 -2.58 -10.82
C MET A 161 -1.54 -1.88 -11.13
N LEU A 162 -0.85 -1.38 -10.10
CA LEU A 162 0.41 -0.67 -10.25
C LEU A 162 1.40 -1.06 -9.15
N SER A 163 2.67 -1.08 -9.50
CA SER A 163 3.74 -1.25 -8.53
C SER A 163 4.02 0.03 -7.76
N ASP A 164 4.51 -0.12 -6.53
CA ASP A 164 5.02 0.98 -5.71
C ASP A 164 6.55 0.89 -5.53
N GLU A 165 7.11 1.74 -4.68
CA GLU A 165 8.55 1.82 -4.38
C GLU A 165 9.17 0.50 -3.87
N LEU A 166 8.36 -0.41 -3.32
CA LEU A 166 8.81 -1.74 -2.90
C LEU A 166 8.71 -2.77 -4.02
N CYS A 167 8.34 -2.34 -5.23
CA CYS A 167 8.07 -3.17 -6.40
C CYS A 167 6.96 -4.20 -6.16
N GLU A 168 6.14 -4.00 -5.13
CA GLU A 168 4.97 -4.83 -4.87
C GLU A 168 3.86 -4.42 -5.83
N LEU A 169 3.22 -5.38 -6.48
CA LEU A 169 1.97 -5.13 -7.19
C LEU A 169 0.89 -4.78 -6.16
N ARG A 170 0.49 -3.51 -6.14
CA ARG A 170 -0.43 -2.93 -5.18
C ARG A 170 -1.51 -2.14 -5.89
N MET A 171 -2.36 -1.52 -5.07
CA MET A 171 -3.41 -0.61 -5.53
C MET A 171 -4.33 -1.22 -6.60
N PRO A 172 -4.71 -2.52 -6.49
CA PRO A 172 -5.61 -3.09 -7.47
C PRO A 172 -7.00 -2.48 -7.30
N TYR A 173 -7.63 -2.16 -8.41
CA TYR A 173 -9.03 -1.78 -8.40
C TYR A 173 -9.72 -2.29 -9.66
N THR A 174 -10.92 -2.81 -9.48
CA THR A 174 -11.85 -3.14 -10.57
C THR A 174 -13.20 -2.55 -10.21
N PHE A 175 -13.75 -1.76 -11.12
CA PHE A 175 -15.10 -1.23 -10.97
C PHE A 175 -16.10 -2.39 -10.78
N PRO A 176 -17.11 -2.25 -9.89
CA PRO A 176 -18.01 -3.36 -9.54
C PRO A 176 -18.68 -4.05 -10.73
N GLN A 177 -19.02 -3.31 -11.79
CA GLN A 177 -19.66 -3.86 -13.00
C GLN A 177 -18.73 -4.69 -13.91
N TYR A 178 -17.43 -4.76 -13.60
CA TYR A 178 -16.42 -5.54 -14.32
C TYR A 178 -15.78 -6.65 -13.45
N ARG A 179 -16.38 -6.97 -12.29
CA ARG A 179 -15.91 -8.03 -11.39
C ARG A 179 -16.54 -9.39 -11.70
#